data_AF-A0A3S8S0N5-F1
#
_entry.id   AF-A0A3S8S0N5-F1
#
_cell.length_a   1.000
_cell.length_b   1.000
_cell.length_c   1.000
_cell.angle_alpha   90.00
_cell.angle_beta   90.00
_cell.angle_gamma   90.00
#
_symmetry.space_group_name_H-M   'P 1'
#
loop_
_entity.id
_entity.type
_entity.pdbx_description
1 polymer ?
#
loop_
_entity_poly.entity_id
_entity_poly.type
_entity_poly.pdbx_seq_one_letter_code
_entity_poly.pdbx_strand_id
1 'polypeptide(L)'
;MPTANEIIRLNEIERMDKKAKKAGFLPLISGEAYEAQYNSNSHVFIMIKGGKWSAWRETWQPGKGHSISIRSIVNKVPFDIAVQQANKYMAFITKKRGW
;
A
#
# COMPACT_ATOMS: atom_id res chain seq x y z
N MET A 1 29.68 0.95 12.86
CA MET A 1 29.21 -0.12 11.96
C MET A 1 27.81 -0.53 12.42
N PRO A 2 26.86 -0.79 11.52
CA PRO A 2 25.53 -1.26 11.91
C PRO A 2 25.63 -2.59 12.66
N THR A 3 24.76 -2.78 13.64
CA THR A 3 24.57 -4.05 14.34
C THR A 3 23.93 -5.10 13.42
N ALA A 4 24.07 -6.38 13.76
CA ALA A 4 23.42 -7.46 13.01
C ALA A 4 21.89 -7.27 12.91
N ASN A 5 21.25 -6.76 13.97
CA ASN A 5 19.81 -6.49 13.98
C ASN A 5 19.41 -5.35 13.03
N GLU A 6 20.22 -4.31 12.94
CA GLU A 6 19.99 -3.21 12.00
C GLU A 6 20.12 -3.69 10.55
N ILE A 7 21.10 -4.55 10.26
CA ILE A 7 21.27 -5.14 8.92
C ILE A 7 20.06 -5.99 8.53
N ILE A 8 19.58 -6.85 9.45
CA ILE A 8 18.40 -7.69 9.21
C ILE A 8 17.17 -6.83 8.92
N ARG A 9 16.95 -5.78 9.73
CA ARG A 9 15.83 -4.86 9.54
C ARG A 9 15.90 -4.14 8.19
N LEU A 10 17.07 -3.64 7.80
CA LEU A 10 17.26 -2.95 6.52
C LEU A 10 17.00 -3.88 5.34
N ASN A 11 17.46 -5.13 5.41
CA ASN A 11 17.20 -6.13 4.38
C ASN A 11 15.70 -6.46 4.27
N GLU A 12 14.98 -6.52 5.40
CA GLU A 12 13.53 -6.74 5.39
C GLU A 12 12.79 -5.57 4.74
N ILE A 13 13.13 -4.33 5.11
CA ILE A 13 12.57 -3.11 4.51
C ILE A 13 12.81 -3.10 3.00
N GLU A 14 14.05 -3.35 2.56
CA GLU A 14 14.39 -3.37 1.13
C GLU A 14 13.60 -4.46 0.39
N ARG A 15 13.44 -5.65 0.98
CA ARG A 15 12.62 -6.73 0.42
C ARG A 15 11.17 -6.31 0.25
N MET A 16 10.60 -5.64 1.26
CA MET A 16 9.21 -5.19 1.24
C MET A 16 9.00 -4.09 0.20
N ASP A 17 9.89 -3.10 0.16
CA ASP A 17 9.86 -2.01 -0.82
C ASP A 17 9.94 -2.55 -2.25
N LYS A 18 10.86 -3.48 -2.52
CA LYS A 18 10.97 -4.13 -3.84
C LYS A 18 9.68 -4.86 -4.22
N LYS A 19 9.05 -5.55 -3.27
CA LYS A 19 7.81 -6.29 -3.50
C LYS A 19 6.61 -5.37 -3.76
N ALA A 20 6.47 -4.30 -2.99
CA ALA A 20 5.47 -3.27 -3.21
C ALA A 20 5.65 -2.60 -4.58
N LYS A 21 6.88 -2.18 -4.93
CA LYS A 21 7.21 -1.58 -6.23
C LYS A 21 6.86 -2.50 -7.40
N LYS A 22 7.18 -3.79 -7.29
CA LYS A 22 6.82 -4.79 -8.32
C LYS A 22 5.29 -4.93 -8.50
N ALA A 23 4.52 -4.64 -7.46
CA ALA A 23 3.05 -4.63 -7.50
C ALA A 23 2.45 -3.26 -7.90
N GLY A 24 3.27 -2.29 -8.30
CA GLY A 24 2.82 -0.96 -8.70
C GLY A 24 2.60 0.02 -7.56
N PHE A 25 3.09 -0.29 -6.35
CA PHE A 25 2.99 0.58 -5.18
C PHE A 25 4.33 1.28 -4.89
N LEU A 26 4.28 2.57 -4.58
CA LEU A 26 5.43 3.35 -4.15
C LEU A 26 5.47 3.43 -2.61
N PRO A 27 6.66 3.40 -1.99
CA PRO A 27 6.78 3.62 -0.55
C PRO A 27 6.48 5.08 -0.21
N LEU A 28 5.53 5.29 0.70
CA LEU A 28 5.36 6.56 1.42
C LEU A 28 6.35 6.63 2.59
N ILE A 29 6.46 5.51 3.30
CA ILE A 29 7.43 5.29 4.38
C ILE A 29 7.96 3.87 4.17
N SER A 30 9.25 3.74 3.84
CA SER A 30 9.87 2.44 3.54
C SER A 30 9.65 1.44 4.67
N GLY A 31 9.15 0.25 4.31
CA GLY A 31 8.82 -0.80 5.29
C GLY A 31 7.52 -0.60 6.09
N GLU A 32 6.82 0.52 5.96
CA GLU A 32 5.68 0.86 6.84
C GLU A 32 4.39 1.24 6.09
N ALA A 33 4.52 1.99 4.99
CA ALA A 33 3.38 2.48 4.22
C ALA A 33 3.70 2.60 2.74
N TYR A 34 2.75 2.18 1.90
CA TYR A 34 2.83 2.22 0.45
C TYR A 34 1.55 2.76 -0.15
N GLU A 35 1.67 3.40 -1.31
CA GLU A 35 0.54 3.92 -2.07
C GLU A 35 0.61 3.56 -3.55
N ALA A 36 -0.56 3.49 -4.18
CA ALA A 36 -0.70 3.50 -5.63
C ALA A 36 -1.88 4.38 -6.01
N GLN A 37 -1.66 5.28 -6.96
CA GLN A 37 -2.72 6.10 -7.55
C GLN A 37 -3.30 5.40 -8.78
N TYR A 38 -4.63 5.39 -8.93
CA TYR A 38 -5.28 4.87 -10.16
C TYR A 38 -6.15 5.90 -10.89
N ASN A 39 -6.37 7.06 -10.29
CA ASN A 39 -6.87 8.28 -10.95
C ASN A 39 -6.47 9.50 -10.13
N SER A 40 -6.69 10.70 -10.64
CA SER A 40 -6.26 11.98 -10.03
C SER A 40 -6.66 12.16 -8.56
N ASN A 41 -7.72 11.49 -8.13
CA ASN A 41 -8.37 11.74 -6.84
C ASN A 41 -8.44 10.48 -5.96
N SER A 42 -7.93 9.33 -6.41
CA SER A 42 -8.11 8.07 -5.69
C SER A 42 -6.81 7.28 -5.57
N HIS A 43 -6.50 6.92 -4.33
CA HIS A 43 -5.29 6.24 -3.93
C HIS A 43 -5.66 4.93 -3.21
N VAL A 44 -4.84 3.91 -3.40
CA VAL A 44 -4.88 2.68 -2.62
C VAL A 44 -3.67 2.67 -1.71
N PHE A 45 -3.91 2.52 -0.42
CA PHE A 45 -2.88 2.46 0.61
C PHE A 45 -2.70 1.04 1.11
N ILE A 46 -1.47 0.71 1.47
CA ILE A 46 -1.09 -0.51 2.21
C ILE A 46 -0.25 -0.02 3.39
N MET A 47 -0.70 -0.23 4.62
CA MET A 47 -0.02 0.31 5.80
C MET A 47 -0.10 -0.63 6.99
N ILE A 48 0.97 -0.63 7.78
CA ILE A 48 1.03 -1.37 9.05
C ILE A 48 0.16 -0.68 10.11
N LYS A 49 -0.68 -1.46 10.79
CA LYS A 49 -1.55 -1.06 11.90
C LYS A 49 -1.54 -2.15 12.96
N GLY A 50 -0.93 -1.86 14.12
CA GLY A 50 -0.85 -2.82 15.23
C GLY A 50 -0.11 -4.12 14.87
N GLY A 51 1.03 -4.01 14.18
CA GLY A 51 1.87 -5.15 13.80
C GLY A 51 1.34 -6.00 12.63
N LYS A 52 0.19 -5.65 12.06
CA LYS A 52 -0.38 -6.31 10.87
C LYS A 52 -0.68 -5.30 9.78
N TRP A 53 -0.85 -5.77 8.56
CA TRP A 53 -1.04 -4.93 7.39
C TRP A 53 -2.50 -4.84 6.99
N SER A 54 -2.92 -3.64 6.60
CA SER A 54 -4.26 -3.39 6.06
C SER A 54 -4.12 -2.63 4.75
N ALA A 55 -5.04 -2.88 3.82
CA ALA A 55 -5.14 -2.12 2.58
C ALA A 55 -6.54 -1.56 2.40
N TRP A 56 -6.61 -0.33 1.90
CA TRP A 56 -7.88 0.35 1.62
C TRP A 56 -7.68 1.37 0.51
N ARG A 57 -8.79 1.76 -0.11
CA ARG A 57 -8.84 2.87 -1.04
C ARG A 57 -9.39 4.10 -0.33
N GLU A 58 -8.80 5.25 -0.60
CA GLU A 58 -9.44 6.54 -0.34
C GLU A 58 -9.66 7.32 -1.63
N THR A 59 -10.75 8.07 -1.67
CA THR A 59 -11.05 9.04 -2.73
C THR A 59 -11.18 10.43 -2.11
N TRP A 60 -10.50 11.40 -2.70
CA TRP A 60 -10.37 12.77 -2.21
C TRP A 60 -11.04 13.75 -3.17
N GLN A 61 -11.50 14.87 -2.62
CA GLN A 61 -12.04 15.97 -3.41
C GLN A 61 -11.24 17.24 -3.10
N PRO A 62 -10.82 18.02 -4.10
CA PRO A 62 -10.17 19.30 -3.89
C PRO A 62 -10.99 20.19 -2.93
N GLY A 63 -10.30 20.85 -1.99
CA GLY A 63 -10.92 21.71 -0.98
C GLY A 63 -11.53 20.97 0.22
N LYS A 64 -11.49 19.63 0.26
CA LYS A 64 -11.86 18.86 1.45
C LYS A 64 -10.60 18.41 2.19
N GLY A 65 -10.57 18.60 3.51
CA GLY A 65 -9.48 18.14 4.38
C GLY A 65 -9.53 16.65 4.74
N HIS A 66 -10.49 15.90 4.19
CA HIS A 66 -10.68 14.47 4.42
C HIS A 66 -11.16 13.77 3.15
N SER A 67 -10.97 12.45 3.07
CA SER A 67 -11.47 11.64 1.97
C SER A 67 -13.00 11.58 1.99
N ILE A 68 -13.60 11.71 0.81
CA ILE A 68 -15.05 11.63 0.61
C ILE A 68 -15.54 10.19 0.52
N SER A 69 -14.63 9.21 0.37
CA SER A 69 -14.96 7.79 0.36
C SER A 69 -13.77 6.95 0.79
N ILE A 70 -14.03 6.01 1.69
CA ILE A 70 -13.06 5.00 2.13
C ILE A 70 -13.65 3.61 1.85
N ARG A 71 -12.84 2.72 1.26
CA ARG A 71 -13.22 1.31 1.03
C ARG A 71 -12.11 0.39 1.54
N SER A 72 -12.42 -0.43 2.53
CA SER A 72 -11.51 -1.48 2.98
C SER A 72 -11.35 -2.56 1.89
N ILE A 73 -10.13 -3.00 1.66
CA ILE A 73 -9.78 -4.11 0.75
C ILE A 73 -9.45 -5.33 1.60
N VAL A 74 -8.58 -5.17 2.60
CA VAL A 74 -8.23 -6.22 3.56
C VAL A 74 -7.76 -5.58 4.86
N ASN A 75 -7.94 -6.28 5.99
CA ASN A 75 -7.61 -5.74 7.31
C ASN A 75 -6.84 -6.77 8.15
N LYS A 76 -5.76 -6.32 8.83
CA LYS A 76 -4.97 -7.09 9.79
C LYS A 76 -4.47 -8.45 9.25
N VAL A 77 -3.77 -8.43 8.12
CA VAL A 77 -3.15 -9.60 7.48
C VAL A 77 -1.62 -9.47 7.41
N PRO A 78 -0.87 -10.54 7.12
CA PRO A 78 0.55 -10.44 6.77
C PRO A 78 0.77 -9.53 5.54
N PHE A 79 1.95 -8.89 5.46
CA PHE A 79 2.32 -7.96 4.39
C PHE A 79 2.05 -8.52 2.99
N ASP A 80 2.48 -9.75 2.75
CA ASP A 80 2.34 -10.42 1.45
C ASP A 80 0.89 -10.56 1.00
N ILE A 81 -0.02 -10.84 1.95
CA ILE A 81 -1.45 -10.92 1.68
C ILE A 81 -2.01 -9.52 1.39
N ALA A 82 -1.59 -8.50 2.14
CA ALA A 82 -2.02 -7.12 1.90
C ALA A 82 -1.63 -6.64 0.50
N VAL A 83 -0.37 -6.84 0.10
CA VAL A 83 0.11 -6.49 -1.26
C VAL A 83 -0.63 -7.27 -2.33
N GLN A 84 -0.83 -8.58 -2.15
CA GLN A 84 -1.55 -9.39 -3.12
C GLN A 84 -3.01 -8.93 -3.31
N GLN A 85 -3.73 -8.67 -2.22
CA GLN A 85 -5.13 -8.23 -2.28
C GLN A 85 -5.25 -6.82 -2.86
N ALA A 86 -4.36 -5.91 -2.48
CA ALA A 86 -4.32 -4.56 -3.04
C ALA A 86 -4.00 -4.58 -4.54
N ASN A 87 -3.06 -5.41 -4.99
CA ASN A 87 -2.74 -5.57 -6.41
C ASN A 87 -3.92 -6.15 -7.21
N LYS A 88 -4.60 -7.19 -6.69
CA LYS A 88 -5.83 -7.73 -7.30
C LYS A 88 -6.92 -6.66 -7.43
N TYR A 89 -7.08 -5.84 -6.39
CA TYR A 89 -8.02 -4.72 -6.40
C TYR A 89 -7.65 -3.68 -7.46
N MET A 90 -6.38 -3.28 -7.53
CA MET A 90 -5.87 -2.36 -8.56
C MET A 90 -6.12 -2.87 -9.97
N ALA A 91 -5.80 -4.14 -10.25
CA ALA A 91 -6.07 -4.76 -11.55
C ALA A 91 -7.57 -4.80 -11.91
N PHE A 92 -8.44 -5.05 -10.92
CA PHE A 92 -9.88 -5.03 -11.13
C PHE A 92 -10.41 -3.64 -11.49
N ILE A 93 -9.98 -2.60 -10.76
CA ILE A 93 -10.49 -1.23 -10.98
C ILE A 93 -9.91 -0.57 -12.22
N THR A 94 -8.69 -0.91 -12.64
CA THR A 94 -8.12 -0.40 -13.91
C THR A 94 -8.80 -1.07 -15.10
N LYS A 95 -8.95 -2.41 -15.08
CA LYS A 95 -9.63 -3.16 -16.15
C LYS A 95 -11.08 -2.71 -16.35
N LYS A 96 -11.82 -2.42 -15.27
CA LYS A 96 -13.20 -1.91 -15.36
C LYS A 96 -13.29 -0.56 -16.08
N ARG A 97 -12.19 0.21 -16.16
CA ARG A 97 -12.15 1.53 -16.82
C ARG A 97 -11.70 1.46 -18.28
N GLY A 98 -11.43 0.27 -18.83
CA GLY A 98 -11.00 0.11 -20.22
C GLY A 98 -9.56 0.52 -20.51
N TRP A 99 -8.72 0.53 -19.48
CA TRP A 99 -7.27 0.74 -19.58
C TRP A 99 -6.55 -0.61 -19.55
#